data_AF-A0A1V6YSA3-F1
#
_entry.id   AF-A0A1V6YSA3-F1
#
_cell.length_a   1.000
_cell.length_b   1.000
_cell.length_c   1.000
_cell.angle_alpha   90.00
_cell.angle_beta   90.00
_cell.angle_gamma   90.00
#
_symmetry.space_group_name_H-M   'P 1'
#
loop_
_entity.id
_entity.type
_entity.pdbx_description
1 polymer ?
#
loop_
_entity_poly.entity_id
_entity_poly.type
_entity_poly.pdbx_seq_one_letter_code
_entity_poly.pdbx_strand_id
1 'polypeptide(L)'
;MSRGQAYLERVVVDDPYNERRIFVLTCLHDAIYFLRHEPNRRNDVLSSLREEVAAELDISISSAVLERDPQFERLCRNLVLVLPISIRILSKNNDHASDQDVADDLISCIPTVLQKPAQWDPEVEEISDEEEFERQNRRLQHRR
;
A
#
# COMPACT_ATOMS: atom_id res chain seq x y z
N MET A 1 31.92 7.38 5.02
CA MET A 1 30.92 6.69 4.16
C MET A 1 31.66 6.03 3.01
N SER A 2 31.45 4.74 2.79
CA SER A 2 32.15 4.00 1.74
C SER A 2 31.62 4.40 0.35
N ARG A 3 32.50 4.53 -0.65
CA ARG A 3 32.12 4.85 -2.04
C ARG A 3 31.07 3.89 -2.62
N GLY A 4 30.98 2.66 -2.09
CA GLY A 4 29.94 1.70 -2.47
C GLY A 4 28.53 2.08 -2.00
N GLN A 5 28.38 2.65 -0.78
CA GLN A 5 27.06 3.06 -0.26
C GLN A 5 26.49 4.26 -1.02
N ALA A 6 27.31 5.27 -1.33
CA ALA A 6 26.87 6.46 -2.07
C ALA A 6 26.55 6.19 -3.55
N TYR A 7 27.17 5.17 -4.17
CA TYR A 7 26.82 4.71 -5.50
C TYR A 7 25.51 3.91 -5.48
N LEU A 8 25.31 3.06 -4.46
CA LEU A 8 24.09 2.28 -4.28
C LEU A 8 22.87 3.14 -3.93
N GLU A 9 23.03 4.16 -3.09
CA GLU A 9 21.95 5.14 -2.81
C GLU A 9 21.52 5.89 -4.07
N ARG A 10 22.47 6.25 -4.96
CA ARG A 10 22.17 6.90 -6.25
C ARG A 10 21.45 5.97 -7.22
N VAL A 11 21.85 4.70 -7.29
CA VAL A 11 21.18 3.71 -8.16
C VAL A 11 19.72 3.52 -7.74
N VAL A 12 19.42 3.55 -6.44
CA VAL A 12 18.04 3.39 -5.92
C VAL A 12 17.15 4.60 -6.25
N VAL A 13 17.70 5.82 -6.31
CA VAL A 13 16.91 7.02 -6.63
C VAL A 13 16.55 7.12 -8.11
N ASP A 14 17.41 6.62 -9.01
CA ASP A 14 17.19 6.60 -10.47
C ASP A 14 16.81 5.19 -10.98
N ASP A 15 16.32 4.30 -10.10
CA ASP A 15 15.95 2.93 -10.47
C ASP A 15 14.52 2.90 -11.04
N PRO A 16 14.29 2.33 -12.24
CA PRO A 16 12.95 1.98 -12.74
C PRO A 16 12.09 1.22 -11.72
N TYR A 17 12.72 0.52 -10.77
CA TYR A 17 12.05 -0.12 -9.65
C TYR A 17 11.37 0.87 -8.69
N ASN A 18 12.05 1.98 -8.35
CA ASN A 18 11.52 2.94 -7.39
C ASN A 18 10.38 3.76 -8.02
N GLU A 19 10.49 4.06 -9.31
CA GLU A 19 9.40 4.65 -10.11
C GLU A 19 8.16 3.76 -10.10
N ARG A 20 8.33 2.45 -10.34
CA ARG A 20 7.25 1.47 -10.28
C ARG A 20 6.61 1.37 -8.90
N ARG A 21 7.42 1.37 -7.84
CA ARG A 21 6.91 1.37 -6.45
C ARG A 21 6.04 2.61 -6.19
N ILE A 22 6.53 3.79 -6.55
CA ILE A 22 5.79 5.05 -6.39
C ILE A 22 4.49 5.00 -7.17
N PHE A 23 4.54 4.53 -8.42
CA PHE A 23 3.37 4.44 -9.28
C PHE A 23 2.28 3.53 -8.69
N VAL A 24 2.61 2.29 -8.32
CA VAL A 24 1.64 1.34 -7.73
C VAL A 24 1.01 1.90 -6.46
N LEU A 25 1.80 2.49 -5.57
CA LEU A 25 1.29 3.10 -4.34
C LEU A 25 0.36 4.29 -4.63
N THR A 26 0.69 5.10 -5.65
CA THR A 26 -0.14 6.25 -6.05
C THR A 26 -1.51 5.79 -6.56
N CYS A 27 -1.54 4.82 -7.49
CA CYS A 27 -2.79 4.26 -8.01
C CYS A 27 -3.68 3.68 -6.90
N LEU A 28 -3.10 2.99 -5.92
CA LEU A 28 -3.84 2.45 -4.79
C LEU A 28 -4.40 3.55 -3.88
N HIS A 29 -3.60 4.59 -3.60
CA HIS A 29 -4.05 5.73 -2.81
C HIS A 29 -5.23 6.44 -3.47
N ASP A 30 -5.16 6.69 -4.78
CA ASP A 30 -6.25 7.33 -5.53
C ASP A 30 -7.51 6.45 -5.55
N ALA A 31 -7.34 5.14 -5.78
CA ALA A 31 -8.44 4.19 -5.73
C ALA A 31 -9.16 4.21 -4.36
N ILE A 32 -8.41 4.15 -3.26
CA ILE A 32 -8.94 4.20 -1.91
C ILE A 32 -9.66 5.53 -1.67
N TYR A 33 -9.05 6.65 -2.04
CA TYR A 33 -9.64 7.98 -1.88
C TYR A 33 -10.99 8.08 -2.61
N PHE A 34 -11.05 7.64 -3.87
CA PHE A 34 -12.28 7.69 -4.65
C PHE A 34 -13.37 6.76 -4.09
N LEU A 35 -13.03 5.56 -3.65
CA LEU A 35 -14.01 4.65 -3.04
C LEU A 35 -14.60 5.23 -1.74
N ARG A 36 -13.81 5.95 -0.94
CA ARG A 36 -14.26 6.56 0.33
C ARG A 36 -15.02 7.86 0.14
N HIS A 37 -14.65 8.68 -0.83
CA HIS A 37 -15.06 10.08 -0.88
C HIS A 37 -15.77 10.47 -2.19
N GLU A 38 -15.55 9.75 -3.29
CA GLU A 38 -16.09 10.07 -4.62
C GLU A 38 -16.71 8.84 -5.31
N PRO A 39 -17.86 8.32 -4.83
CA PRO A 39 -18.44 7.04 -5.32
C PRO A 39 -18.80 7.04 -6.82
N ASN A 40 -18.94 8.21 -7.45
CA ASN A 40 -19.18 8.33 -8.89
C ASN A 40 -17.95 8.01 -9.75
N ARG A 41 -16.77 7.86 -9.15
CA ARG A 41 -15.50 7.56 -9.84
C ARG A 41 -15.20 6.06 -9.89
N ARG A 42 -16.15 5.18 -9.56
CA ARG A 42 -15.91 3.72 -9.51
C ARG A 42 -15.36 3.14 -10.82
N ASN A 43 -15.81 3.63 -11.98
CA ASN A 43 -15.28 3.17 -13.26
C ASN A 43 -13.80 3.51 -13.43
N ASP A 44 -13.37 4.68 -12.94
CA ASP A 44 -11.97 5.09 -12.95
C ASP A 44 -11.16 4.22 -11.99
N VAL A 45 -11.71 3.90 -10.81
CA VAL A 45 -11.10 2.94 -9.87
C VAL A 45 -10.93 1.56 -10.52
N LEU A 46 -11.96 1.07 -11.21
CA LEU A 46 -11.91 -0.21 -11.91
C LEU A 46 -10.86 -0.22 -13.03
N SER A 47 -10.72 0.88 -13.78
CA SER A 47 -9.68 1.02 -14.80
C SER A 47 -8.30 1.03 -14.17
N SER A 48 -8.05 1.87 -13.16
CA SER A 48 -6.75 1.93 -12.47
C SER A 48 -6.34 0.58 -11.86
N LEU A 49 -7.25 -0.11 -11.15
CA LEU A 49 -6.94 -1.44 -10.59
C LEU A 49 -6.67 -2.50 -11.67
N ARG A 50 -7.42 -2.51 -12.78
CA ARG A 50 -7.29 -3.53 -13.83
C ARG A 50 -6.13 -3.29 -14.80
N GLU A 51 -5.92 -2.05 -15.17
CA GLU A 51 -5.07 -1.69 -16.31
C GLU A 51 -3.72 -1.15 -15.85
N GLU A 52 -3.65 -0.53 -14.68
CA GLU A 52 -2.42 0.03 -14.14
C GLU A 52 -1.82 -0.92 -13.09
N VAL A 53 -2.53 -1.13 -11.97
CA VAL A 53 -1.99 -1.91 -10.85
C VAL A 53 -1.76 -3.37 -11.24
N ALA A 54 -2.74 -4.03 -11.87
CA ALA A 54 -2.57 -5.42 -12.26
C ALA A 54 -1.49 -5.61 -13.33
N ALA A 55 -1.36 -4.69 -14.29
CA ALA A 55 -0.30 -4.74 -15.30
C ALA A 55 1.07 -4.60 -14.66
N GLU A 56 1.20 -3.69 -13.70
CA GLU A 56 2.44 -3.57 -12.93
C GLU A 56 2.72 -4.84 -12.14
N LEU A 57 1.73 -5.50 -11.52
CA LEU A 57 1.99 -6.75 -10.77
C LEU A 57 2.42 -7.93 -11.64
N ASP A 58 2.05 -7.95 -12.93
CA ASP A 58 2.42 -9.02 -13.87
C ASP A 58 3.89 -8.98 -14.29
N ILE A 59 4.55 -7.83 -14.15
CA ILE A 59 5.97 -7.68 -14.44
C ILE A 59 6.79 -8.39 -13.37
N SER A 60 7.59 -9.38 -13.78
CA SER A 60 8.46 -10.12 -12.86
C SER A 60 9.41 -9.19 -12.10
N ILE A 61 9.39 -9.30 -10.77
CA ILE A 61 10.32 -8.55 -9.90
C ILE A 61 11.60 -9.39 -9.78
N SER A 62 12.74 -8.78 -10.10
CA SER A 62 14.05 -9.43 -9.96
C SER A 62 14.30 -9.85 -8.50
N SER A 63 14.86 -11.03 -8.28
CA SER A 63 15.17 -11.54 -6.93
C SER A 63 16.11 -10.61 -6.14
N ALA A 64 17.05 -9.93 -6.81
CA ALA A 64 17.98 -8.99 -6.18
C ALA A 64 17.29 -7.71 -5.65
N VAL A 65 16.09 -7.42 -6.14
CA VAL A 65 15.26 -6.29 -5.73
C VAL A 65 14.33 -6.68 -4.58
N LEU A 66 13.79 -7.90 -4.62
CA LEU A 66 12.99 -8.49 -3.52
C LEU A 66 13.78 -8.56 -2.21
N GLU A 67 15.07 -8.91 -2.28
CA GLU A 67 15.95 -8.94 -1.10
C GLU A 67 16.18 -7.56 -0.44
N ARG A 68 15.86 -6.47 -1.13
CA ARG A 68 16.16 -5.10 -0.68
C ARG A 68 14.95 -4.33 -0.17
N ASP A 69 13.74 -4.69 -0.61
CA ASP A 69 12.48 -4.05 -0.18
C ASP A 69 11.41 -5.11 0.12
N PRO A 70 11.51 -5.78 1.28
CA PRO A 70 10.57 -6.83 1.67
C PRO A 70 9.14 -6.29 1.91
N GLN A 71 8.99 -4.98 2.09
CA GLN A 71 7.68 -4.35 2.32
C GLN A 71 6.93 -4.22 1.00
N PHE A 72 7.59 -3.74 -0.06
CA PHE A 72 6.96 -3.69 -1.37
C PHE A 72 6.70 -5.09 -1.95
N GLU A 73 7.59 -6.05 -1.72
CA GLU A 73 7.31 -7.46 -2.05
C GLU A 73 6.04 -7.97 -1.36
N ARG A 74 5.89 -7.69 -0.05
CA ARG A 74 4.70 -8.09 0.71
C ARG A 74 3.44 -7.43 0.16
N LEU A 75 3.49 -6.14 -0.18
CA LEU A 75 2.40 -5.44 -0.85
C LEU A 75 1.99 -6.17 -2.14
N CYS A 76 2.94 -6.41 -3.06
CA CYS A 76 2.65 -7.07 -4.33
C CYS A 76 2.00 -8.45 -4.14
N ARG A 77 2.51 -9.26 -3.19
CA ARG A 77 1.93 -10.58 -2.89
C ARG A 77 0.50 -10.49 -2.36
N ASN A 78 0.22 -9.55 -1.47
CA ASN A 78 -1.13 -9.33 -0.94
C ASN A 78 -2.08 -8.87 -2.04
N LEU A 79 -1.64 -7.93 -2.87
CA LEU A 79 -2.42 -7.38 -3.98
C LEU A 79 -2.79 -8.43 -5.03
N VAL A 80 -1.88 -9.37 -5.35
CA VAL A 80 -2.18 -10.48 -6.27
C VAL A 80 -3.39 -11.31 -5.79
N LEU A 81 -3.61 -11.41 -4.48
CA LEU A 81 -4.75 -12.12 -3.90
C LEU A 81 -6.01 -11.26 -3.85
N VAL A 82 -5.89 -10.00 -3.46
CA VAL A 82 -7.03 -9.12 -3.16
C VAL A 82 -7.60 -8.44 -4.41
N LEU A 83 -6.76 -7.97 -5.35
CA LEU A 83 -7.23 -7.23 -6.52
C LEU A 83 -8.35 -7.93 -7.31
N PRO A 84 -8.25 -9.24 -7.63
CA PRO A 84 -9.29 -9.93 -8.39
C PRO A 84 -10.64 -9.92 -7.67
N ILE A 85 -10.64 -9.98 -6.33
CA ILE A 85 -11.83 -9.99 -5.49
C ILE A 85 -12.43 -8.58 -5.45
N SER A 86 -11.61 -7.56 -5.18
CA SER A 86 -12.02 -6.14 -5.18
C SER A 86 -12.66 -5.74 -6.52
N ILE A 87 -12.00 -6.06 -7.64
CA ILE A 87 -12.50 -5.80 -9.00
C ILE A 87 -13.86 -6.47 -9.21
N ARG A 88 -14.03 -7.71 -8.76
CA ARG A 88 -15.28 -8.46 -8.91
C ARG A 88 -16.42 -7.85 -8.08
N ILE A 89 -16.14 -7.43 -6.85
CA ILE A 89 -17.13 -6.79 -5.96
C ILE A 89 -17.58 -5.48 -6.59
N LEU A 90 -16.64 -4.59 -6.93
CA LEU A 90 -16.91 -3.29 -7.55
C LEU A 90 -17.65 -3.41 -8.89
N SER A 91 -17.42 -4.48 -9.66
CA SER A 91 -18.13 -4.70 -10.94
C SER A 91 -19.57 -5.20 -10.77
N LYS A 92 -19.91 -5.82 -9.64
CA LYS A 92 -21.21 -6.47 -9.41
C LYS A 92 -22.15 -5.63 -8.56
N ASN A 93 -21.61 -4.96 -7.56
CA ASN A 93 -22.37 -4.17 -6.61
C ASN A 93 -22.24 -2.70 -6.99
N ASN A 94 -23.36 -1.99 -6.95
CA ASN A 94 -23.40 -0.55 -7.24
C ASN A 94 -23.89 0.24 -6.02
N ASP A 95 -23.35 -0.08 -4.85
CA ASP A 95 -23.70 0.55 -3.58
C ASP A 95 -22.46 1.00 -2.80
N HIS A 96 -22.65 2.00 -1.93
CA HIS A 96 -21.57 2.65 -1.22
C HIS A 96 -20.97 1.80 -0.09
N ALA A 97 -21.74 0.87 0.48
CA ALA A 97 -21.24 -0.02 1.52
C ALA A 97 -20.14 -0.93 0.96
N SER A 98 -20.38 -1.52 -0.21
CA SER A 98 -19.39 -2.36 -0.89
C SER A 98 -18.12 -1.58 -1.28
N ASP A 99 -18.23 -0.29 -1.61
CA ASP A 99 -17.06 0.54 -1.92
C ASP A 99 -16.18 0.78 -0.70
N GLN A 100 -16.80 1.03 0.45
CA GLN A 100 -16.09 1.19 1.71
C GLN A 100 -15.39 -0.12 2.10
N ASP A 101 -16.09 -1.26 2.01
CA ASP A 101 -15.51 -2.58 2.30
C ASP A 101 -14.30 -2.88 1.39
N VAL A 102 -14.41 -2.58 0.09
CA VAL A 102 -13.28 -2.75 -0.84
C VAL A 102 -12.12 -1.82 -0.51
N ALA A 103 -12.39 -0.58 -0.10
CA ALA A 103 -11.35 0.34 0.32
C ALA A 103 -10.62 -0.16 1.58
N ASP A 104 -11.35 -0.70 2.56
CA ASP A 104 -10.79 -1.34 3.75
C ASP A 104 -9.87 -2.52 3.40
N ASP A 105 -10.33 -3.40 2.52
CA ASP A 105 -9.54 -4.55 2.05
C ASP A 105 -8.25 -4.09 1.36
N LEU A 106 -8.31 -3.07 0.50
CA LEU A 106 -7.14 -2.51 -0.18
C LEU A 106 -6.15 -1.88 0.81
N ILE A 107 -6.63 -1.13 1.81
CA ILE A 107 -5.77 -0.57 2.87
C ILE A 107 -5.05 -1.69 3.63
N SER A 108 -5.77 -2.76 3.98
CA SER A 108 -5.21 -3.89 4.74
C SER A 108 -4.06 -4.61 4.01
N CYS A 109 -4.02 -4.50 2.67
CA CYS A 109 -2.94 -5.07 1.86
C CYS A 109 -1.63 -4.29 1.98
N ILE A 110 -1.72 -2.98 2.27
CA ILE A 110 -0.57 -2.08 2.29
C ILE A 110 0.13 -2.21 3.63
N PRO A 111 1.43 -2.57 3.69
CA PRO A 111 2.17 -2.54 4.93
C PRO A 111 2.14 -1.14 5.56
N THR A 112 1.93 -1.04 6.88
CA THR A 112 1.79 0.24 7.60
C THR A 112 2.93 1.23 7.33
N VAL A 113 4.15 0.73 7.12
CA VAL A 113 5.33 1.55 6.78
C VAL A 113 5.25 2.18 5.39
N LEU A 114 4.47 1.61 4.47
CA LEU A 114 4.17 2.13 3.14
C LEU A 114 2.88 2.96 3.12
N GLN A 115 2.03 2.85 4.14
CA GLN A 115 0.79 3.62 4.27
C GLN A 115 1.02 5.11 4.62
N LYS A 116 2.26 5.56 4.86
CA LYS A 116 2.56 6.96 5.21
C LYS A 116 3.38 7.68 4.14
N PRO A 117 2.78 8.48 3.24
CA PRO A 117 3.57 9.39 2.40
C PRO A 117 4.15 10.59 3.19
N ALA A 118 3.50 11.04 4.27
CA ALA A 118 4.10 11.83 5.36
C ALA A 118 3.21 11.92 6.61
N GLN A 119 1.90 11.98 6.46
CA GLN A 119 0.91 12.06 7.55
C GLN A 119 -0.43 11.62 6.97
N TRP A 120 -0.52 10.42 6.40
CA TRP A 120 -1.86 10.03 5.98
C TRP A 120 -2.64 9.61 7.20
N ASP A 121 -3.54 10.51 7.54
CA ASP A 121 -4.61 10.31 8.46
C ASP A 121 -5.50 11.54 8.29
N PRO A 122 -6.82 11.45 8.08
CA PRO A 122 -7.58 12.67 8.10
C PRO A 122 -7.56 13.29 9.51
N GLU A 123 -7.59 12.49 10.61
CA GLU A 123 -7.49 12.99 12.00
C GLU A 123 -7.07 12.01 13.15
N VAL A 124 -7.00 10.66 13.03
CA VAL A 124 -6.23 9.82 14.00
C VAL A 124 -5.40 8.64 13.41
N GLU A 125 -4.11 8.55 13.78
CA GLU A 125 -3.20 7.42 13.50
C GLU A 125 -3.54 6.17 14.34
N GLU A 126 -3.78 5.03 13.67
CA GLU A 126 -3.83 3.73 14.35
C GLU A 126 -2.42 3.21 14.66
N ILE A 127 -2.24 2.87 15.94
CA ILE A 127 -1.02 2.32 16.53
C ILE A 127 -1.05 0.81 16.28
N SER A 128 0.09 0.22 15.94
CA SER A 128 0.20 -1.24 15.81
C SER A 128 -0.13 -1.95 17.13
N ASP A 129 -0.82 -3.10 17.10
CA ASP A 129 -1.07 -3.95 18.28
C ASP A 129 0.20 -4.23 19.11
N GLU A 130 1.35 -4.34 18.44
CA GLU A 130 2.66 -4.57 19.07
C GLU A 130 3.23 -3.28 19.71
N GLU A 131 3.06 -2.13 19.05
CA GLU A 131 3.42 -0.81 19.62
C GLU A 131 2.51 -0.41 20.78
N GLU A 132 1.23 -0.78 20.75
CA GLU A 132 0.27 -0.57 21.83
C GLU A 132 0.61 -1.44 23.04
N PHE A 133 0.96 -2.71 22.80
CA PHE A 133 1.42 -3.62 23.83
C PHE A 133 2.74 -3.14 24.49
N GLU A 134 3.72 -2.70 23.69
CA GLU A 134 4.98 -2.14 24.22
C GLU A 134 4.77 -0.82 24.97
N ARG A 135 3.82 0.03 24.55
CA ARG A 135 3.47 1.27 25.26
C ARG A 135 2.83 0.97 26.61
N GLN A 136 1.92 0.00 26.70
CA GLN A 136 1.33 -0.40 27.99
C GLN A 136 2.39 -0.96 28.95
N ASN A 137 3.32 -1.79 28.44
CA ASN A 137 4.39 -2.35 29.27
C ASN A 137 5.36 -1.28 29.78
N ARG A 138 5.76 -0.32 28.93
CA ARG A 138 6.63 0.80 29.35
C ARG A 138 5.98 1.70 30.40
N ARG A 139 4.66 1.92 30.32
CA ARG A 139 3.91 2.72 31.31
C ARG A 139 3.79 2.04 32.68
N LEU A 140 3.71 0.71 32.71
CA LEU A 140 3.65 -0.07 33.95
C LEU A 140 5.01 -0.16 34.65
N GLN A 141 6.12 -0.16 33.90
CA GLN A 141 7.48 -0.20 34.46
C GLN A 141 7.93 1.13 35.09
N HIS A 142 7.44 2.28 34.59
CA HIS A 142 7.77 3.59 35.16
C HIS A 142 6.97 3.97 36.42
N ARG A 143 6.01 3.14 36.85
CA ARG A 143 5.19 3.35 38.05
C ARG A 143 5.64 2.52 39.26
N ARG A 144 6.79 1.84 39.17
CA ARG A 144 7.39 1.07 40.27
C ARG A 144 8.69 1.70 40.73
#